data_AF-A0A528TQ00-F1
#
_entry.id   AF-A0A528TQ00-F1
#
_cell.length_a   1.000
_cell.length_b   1.000
_cell.length_c   1.000
_cell.angle_alpha   90.00
_cell.angle_beta   90.00
_cell.angle_gamma   90.00
#
_symmetry.space_group_name_H-M   'P 1'
#
loop_
_entity.id
_entity.type
_entity.pdbx_description
1 polymer ?
#
loop_
_entity_poly.entity_id
_entity_poly.type
_entity_poly.pdbx_seq_one_letter_code
_entity_poly.pdbx_strand_id
1 'polypeptide(L)' 'MLRGFSDRLRNDAHHKVQRALRQNGIVNIIQLSEEIRLMNLGENIAREDIETLVMQVAQLYGG' A
#
# COMPACT_ATOMS: atom_id res chain seq x y z
N MET A 1 -14.90 4.73 -5.81
CA MET A 1 -15.47 4.12 -4.58
C MET A 1 -14.32 3.53 -3.81
N LEU A 2 -13.89 4.15 -2.70
CA LEU A 2 -12.93 3.52 -1.79
C LEU A 2 -13.62 2.27 -1.22
N ARG A 3 -13.30 1.09 -1.76
CA ARG A 3 -13.64 -0.18 -1.12
C ARG A 3 -13.17 -0.09 0.33
N GLY A 4 -14.00 -0.55 1.27
CA GLY A 4 -13.77 -0.43 2.71
C GLY A 4 -12.58 -1.26 3.15
N PHE A 5 -11.37 -0.79 2.85
CA PHE A 5 -10.14 -1.36 3.38
C PHE A 5 -10.20 -1.29 4.90
N SER A 6 -9.78 -2.37 5.55
CA SER A 6 -9.63 -2.36 6.99
C SER A 6 -8.63 -1.28 7.41
N ASP A 7 -8.77 -0.77 8.63
CA ASP A 7 -7.80 0.18 9.17
C ASP A 7 -6.40 -0.46 9.28
N ARG A 8 -6.34 -1.79 9.44
CA ARG A 8 -5.08 -2.54 9.42
C ARG A 8 -4.41 -2.44 8.04
N LEU A 9 -5.13 -2.75 6.96
CA LEU A 9 -4.58 -2.70 5.61
C LEU A 9 -4.11 -1.29 5.24
N ARG A 10 -4.87 -0.27 5.64
CA ARG A 10 -4.48 1.14 5.47
C ARG A 10 -3.20 1.47 6.22
N ASN A 11 -3.12 1.09 7.51
CA ASN A 11 -1.92 1.34 8.32
C ASN A 11 -0.69 0.61 7.77
N ASP A 12 -0.84 -0.64 7.33
CA ASP A 12 0.23 -1.41 6.69
C ASP A 12 0.71 -0.74 5.41
N ALA A 13 -0.21 -0.25 4.57
CA ALA A 13 0.11 0.49 3.35
C ALA A 13 0.88 1.80 3.67
N HIS A 14 0.39 2.60 4.64
CA HIS A 14 1.08 3.81 5.10
C HIS A 14 2.50 3.53 5.60
N HIS A 15 2.68 2.54 6.47
CA HIS A 15 3.98 2.18 7.01
C HIS A 15 4.94 1.69 5.93
N LYS A 16 4.48 0.82 5.03
CA LYS A 16 5.30 0.26 3.95
C LYS A 16 5.71 1.33 2.93
N VAL A 17 4.78 2.20 2.53
CA VAL A 17 5.08 3.31 1.60
C VAL A 17 6.05 4.30 2.22
N GLN A 18 5.81 4.73 3.46
CA GLN A 18 6.70 5.66 4.14
C GLN A 18 8.11 5.07 4.30
N ARG A 19 8.20 3.78 4.64
CA ARG A 19 9.49 3.08 4.73
C ARG A 19 10.19 3.01 3.36
N ALA A 20 9.48 2.65 2.30
CA ALA A 20 10.05 2.58 0.95
C ALA A 20 10.58 3.95 0.49
N LEU A 21 9.83 5.03 0.71
CA LEU A 21 10.27 6.39 0.43
C LEU A 21 11.52 6.77 1.23
N ARG A 22 11.57 6.46 2.53
CA ARG A 22 12.73 6.76 3.37
C ARG A 22 13.99 5.97 3.00
N GLN A 23 13.83 4.73 2.54
CA GLN A 23 14.95 3.84 2.24
C GLN A 23 15.50 4.04 0.82
N ASN A 24 14.60 4.17 -0.16
CA ASN A 24 14.96 4.15 -1.59
C ASN A 24 14.63 5.45 -2.33
N GLY A 25 13.90 6.38 -1.71
CA GLY A 25 13.38 7.59 -2.36
C GLY A 25 12.28 7.34 -3.40
N ILE A 26 11.99 6.08 -3.73
CA ILE A 26 11.06 5.67 -4.78
C ILE A 26 10.20 4.51 -4.27
N VAL A 27 8.92 4.49 -4.65
CA VAL A 27 7.97 3.42 -4.34
C VAL A 27 7.77 2.53 -5.57
N ASN A 28 8.21 1.28 -5.51
CA ASN A 28 7.83 0.27 -6.50
C ASN A 28 6.43 -0.24 -6.17
N ILE A 29 5.42 0.29 -6.86
CA ILE A 29 4.01 0.01 -6.58
C ILE A 29 3.70 -1.48 -6.70
N ILE A 30 4.19 -2.16 -7.74
CA ILE A 30 3.87 -3.58 -7.98
C ILE A 30 4.43 -4.43 -6.84
N GLN A 31 5.72 -4.27 -6.52
CA GLN A 31 6.36 -5.07 -5.49
C GLN A 31 5.74 -4.79 -4.11
N LEU A 32 5.56 -3.51 -3.76
CA LEU A 32 5.06 -3.13 -2.45
C LEU A 32 3.60 -3.59 -2.23
N SER A 33 2.78 -3.54 -3.28
CA SER A 33 1.40 -4.00 -3.21
C SER A 33 1.31 -5.50 -3.04
N GLU A 34 2.20 -6.27 -3.68
CA GLU A 34 2.28 -7.71 -3.45
C GLU A 34 2.73 -8.04 -2.03
N GLU A 35 3.72 -7.32 -1.48
CA GLU A 35 4.12 -7.47 -0.08
C GLU A 35 2.95 -7.21 0.89
N ILE A 36 2.18 -6.13 0.68
CA ILE A 36 1.02 -5.79 1.50
C ILE A 36 -0.08 -6.85 1.37
N ARG A 37 -0.31 -7.37 0.15
CA ARG A 37 -1.26 -8.45 -0.10
C ARG A 37 -0.89 -9.73 0.66
N LEU A 38 0.38 -10.12 0.62
CA LEU A 38 0.88 -11.31 1.32
C LEU A 38 0.78 -11.17 2.85
N MET A 39 0.94 -9.96 3.39
CA MET A 39 0.74 -9.70 4.83
C MET A 39 -0.73 -9.73 5.25
N ASN A 40 -1.66 -9.51 4.31
CA ASN A 40 -3.09 -9.36 4.56
C ASN A 40 -3.94 -10.36 3.75
N LEU A 41 -3.43 -11.58 3.53
CA LEU A 41 -4.12 -12.63 2.74
C LEU A 41 -5.55 -12.92 3.23
N GLY A 42 -5.79 -12.80 4.54
CA GLY A 42 -7.10 -13.01 5.14
C GLY A 42 -8.17 -11.98 4.71
N GLU A 43 -7.78 -10.83 4.19
CA GLU A 43 -8.73 -9.83 3.67
C GLU A 43 -9.19 -10.12 2.25
N ASN A 44 -8.52 -11.04 1.53
CA ASN A 44 -8.87 -11.46 0.17
C ASN A 44 -9.09 -10.29 -0.81
N ILE A 45 -8.26 -9.25 -0.70
CA ILE A 45 -8.30 -8.07 -1.56
C ILE A 45 -7.45 -8.31 -2.82
N ALA A 46 -7.96 -7.87 -3.97
CA ALA A 46 -7.23 -7.95 -5.22
C ALA A 46 -5.96 -7.08 -5.18
N ARG A 47 -4.87 -7.53 -5.81
CA ARG A 47 -3.62 -6.76 -5.84
C ARG A 47 -3.82 -5.38 -6.46
N GLU A 48 -4.62 -5.27 -7.52
CA GLU A 48 -4.91 -3.99 -8.20
C GLU A 48 -5.59 -2.96 -7.28
N ASP A 49 -6.44 -3.41 -6.36
CA ASP A 49 -7.05 -2.52 -5.35
C ASP A 49 -5.97 -2.00 -4.37
N ILE A 50 -5.03 -2.87 -3.99
CA ILE A 50 -3.90 -2.51 -3.12
C ILE A 50 -2.93 -1.59 -3.86
N GLU A 51 -2.69 -1.80 -5.16
CA GLU A 51 -1.88 -0.90 -6.00
C GLU A 51 -2.46 0.51 -6.02
N THR A 52 -3.78 0.62 -6.17
CA THR A 52 -4.50 1.89 -6.09
C THR A 52 -4.33 2.56 -4.72
N LEU A 53 -4.43 1.78 -3.62
CA LEU A 53 -4.20 2.28 -2.26
C LEU A 53 -2.76 2.76 -2.09
N VAL A 54 -1.77 1.98 -2.52
CA VAL A 54 -0.35 2.32 -2.44
C VAL A 54 -0.04 3.60 -3.21
N MET A 55 -0.60 3.77 -4.41
CA MET A 55 -0.48 5.00 -5.18
C MET A 55 -1.03 6.22 -4.43
N GLN A 56 -2.24 6.10 -3.88
CA GLN A 56 -2.87 7.18 -3.10
C GLN A 56 -2.01 7.56 -1.89
N VAL A 57 -1.53 6.58 -1.14
CA VAL A 57 -0.67 6.79 0.02
C VAL A 57 0.66 7.43 -0.39
N ALA A 58 1.28 6.99 -1.49
CA ALA A 58 2.53 7.55 -1.97
C ALA A 58 2.38 9.03 -2.36
N GLN A 59 1.25 9.40 -2.98
CA GLN A 59 0.94 10.79 -3.30
C GLN A 59 0.80 11.68 -2.05
N LEU A 60 0.36 11.14 -0.92
CA LEU A 60 0.28 11.91 0.35
C LEU A 60 1.67 12.23 0.92
N TYR A 61 2.68 11.40 0.65
CA TYR A 61 4.04 11.58 1.18
C TYR A 61 5.02 12.21 0.17
N GLY A 62 4.70 12.20 -1.12
CA GLY A 62 5.55 12.73 -2.19
C GLY A 62 5.26 14.19 -2.58
N GLY A 63 4.60 14.95 -1.70
CA GLY A 63 4.33 16.39 -1.86
C GLY A 63 5.43 17.28 -1.30
#